data_AF-A0A1M6ELY0-F1
#
_entry.id   AF-A0A1M6ELY0-F1
#
_cell.length_a   1.000
_cell.length_b   1.000
_cell.length_c   1.000
_cell.angle_alpha   90.00
_cell.angle_beta   90.00
_cell.angle_gamma   90.00
#
_symmetry.space_group_name_H-M   'P 1'
#
loop_
_entity.id
_entity.type
_entity.pdbx_description
1 polymer ?
#
loop_
_entity_poly.entity_id
_entity_poly.type
_entity_poly.pdbx_seq_one_letter_code
_entity_poly.pdbx_strand_id
1 'polypeptide(L)'
;MNTLYIVLVFGVLLYSLYNAIIYNKRRLQDKKTTKEALDAMVYHRELTEEEQRLLDGLQKRKGLKKTHRRIDDKVYLIKGGYRRHGIETRYNTTWHNLIGGLEVTMDDRALDYIRDINIAEVVKTDKFPLVIGLNHDFSLLGHIAAEKQLESGALGKMPGSGAELIHNRKQTVHEIQAVEKLWQGTLGAFIMVAALFFLALTSIWGVDVQWGAIPGGILFLIALYFVWRKPKYTKPKDVRVLKGIPSFTAILDAAQNIKGVKAFIGKTELKYEGLWLPFMASGDDNTAVDVDVTIDGRLMRFGPHLSLGDEEKQFPSKAWYRHGIIAIIAIIAAIGVWTLVLRSRYYVLIEWEQGLPFIEDVFLSVPGIFFVLNLFLIAIHGPLAIIGYNYTKKRKKNIHRYYSQLIEVQ
;
A
#
# COMPACT_ATOMS: atom_id res chain seq x y z
N MET A 1 -46.25 -2.92 40.02
CA MET A 1 -44.86 -2.85 39.50
C MET A 1 -44.12 -4.19 39.51
N ASN A 2 -44.37 -5.11 40.45
CA ASN A 2 -43.58 -6.35 40.58
C ASN A 2 -43.91 -7.46 39.56
N THR A 3 -45.16 -7.61 39.11
CA THR A 3 -45.56 -8.67 38.17
C THR A 3 -44.99 -8.49 36.77
N LEU A 4 -44.99 -7.26 36.23
CA LEU A 4 -44.41 -6.97 34.91
C LEU A 4 -42.88 -7.19 34.89
N TYR A 5 -42.19 -6.83 35.98
CA TYR A 5 -40.76 -7.06 36.15
C TYR A 5 -40.43 -8.55 36.19
N ILE A 6 -41.20 -9.34 36.94
CA ILE A 6 -41.03 -10.80 37.01
C ILE A 6 -41.23 -11.43 35.62
N VAL A 7 -42.28 -11.04 34.89
CA VAL A 7 -42.55 -11.57 33.53
C VAL A 7 -41.42 -11.21 32.56
N LEU A 8 -40.88 -9.99 32.61
CA LEU A 8 -39.74 -9.58 31.77
C LEU A 8 -38.46 -10.35 32.11
N VAL A 9 -38.14 -10.50 33.39
CA VAL A 9 -36.96 -11.27 33.83
C VAL A 9 -37.09 -12.74 33.43
N PHE A 10 -38.27 -13.33 33.60
CA PHE A 10 -38.53 -14.71 33.19
C PHE A 10 -38.45 -14.87 31.66
N GLY A 11 -38.96 -13.90 30.90
CA GLY A 11 -38.85 -13.87 29.43
C GLY A 11 -37.40 -13.83 28.97
N VAL A 12 -36.56 -12.98 29.59
CA VAL A 12 -35.12 -12.91 29.27
C VAL A 12 -34.39 -14.20 29.67
N LEU A 13 -34.73 -14.80 30.82
CA LEU A 13 -34.15 -16.08 31.25
C LEU A 13 -34.52 -17.23 30.31
N LEU A 14 -35.78 -17.33 29.89
CA LEU A 14 -36.23 -18.33 28.92
C LEU A 14 -35.57 -18.12 27.56
N TYR A 15 -35.42 -16.88 27.10
CA TYR A 15 -34.71 -16.57 25.86
C TYR A 15 -33.21 -16.92 25.93
N SER A 16 -32.56 -16.63 27.07
CA SER A 16 -31.17 -16.99 27.32
C SER A 16 -30.98 -18.51 27.36
N LEU A 17 -31.88 -19.23 28.03
CA LEU A 17 -31.87 -20.68 28.11
C LEU A 17 -32.10 -21.33 26.72
N TYR A 18 -33.04 -20.79 25.94
CA TYR A 18 -33.28 -21.20 24.56
C TYR A 18 -32.02 -21.04 23.70
N ASN A 19 -31.36 -19.89 23.77
CA ASN A 19 -30.10 -19.65 23.08
C ASN A 19 -28.97 -20.59 23.55
N ALA A 20 -28.88 -20.87 24.85
CA ALA A 20 -27.90 -21.80 25.40
C ALA A 20 -28.12 -23.24 24.91
N ILE A 21 -29.38 -23.69 24.81
CA ILE A 21 -29.73 -25.01 24.28
C ILE A 21 -29.38 -25.09 22.78
N ILE A 22 -29.74 -24.08 21.98
CA ILE A 22 -29.38 -24.04 20.55
C ILE A 22 -27.86 -24.05 20.36
N TYR A 23 -27.14 -23.24 21.14
CA TYR A 23 -25.69 -23.18 21.09
C TYR A 23 -25.05 -24.54 21.42
N ASN A 24 -25.51 -25.23 22.47
CA ASN A 24 -25.02 -26.55 22.82
C ASN A 24 -25.36 -27.61 21.77
N LYS A 25 -26.58 -27.58 21.20
CA LYS A 25 -26.98 -28.48 20.12
C LYS A 25 -26.10 -28.28 18.89
N ARG A 26 -25.84 -27.03 18.49
CA ARG A 26 -24.94 -26.68 17.39
C ARG A 26 -23.52 -27.18 17.68
N ARG A 27 -23.00 -26.95 18.89
CA ARG A 27 -21.64 -27.41 19.27
C ARG A 27 -21.50 -28.92 19.29
N LEU A 28 -22.54 -29.67 19.65
CA LEU A 28 -22.55 -31.13 19.57
C LEU A 28 -22.58 -31.61 18.12
N GLN A 29 -23.37 -30.96 17.27
CA GLN A 29 -23.43 -31.25 15.85
C GLN A 29 -22.08 -30.97 15.18
N ASP A 30 -21.48 -29.80 15.45
CA ASP A 30 -20.16 -29.41 14.95
C ASP A 30 -19.10 -30.47 15.31
N LYS A 31 -19.06 -30.93 16.58
CA LYS A 31 -18.16 -32.01 17.02
C LYS A 31 -18.38 -33.31 16.24
N LYS A 32 -19.65 -33.67 15.97
CA LYS A 32 -19.99 -34.87 15.21
C LYS A 32 -19.51 -34.74 13.75
N THR A 33 -19.80 -33.63 13.08
CA THR A 33 -19.31 -33.36 11.71
C THR A 33 -17.79 -33.29 11.63
N THR A 34 -17.11 -32.69 12.60
CA THR A 34 -15.63 -32.69 12.64
C THR A 34 -15.09 -34.11 12.78
N LYS A 35 -15.70 -34.93 13.64
CA LYS A 35 -15.30 -36.33 13.80
C LYS A 35 -15.53 -37.14 12.52
N GLU A 36 -16.71 -37.02 11.92
CA GLU A 36 -17.04 -37.67 10.64
C GLU A 36 -16.09 -37.23 9.53
N ALA A 37 -15.70 -35.95 9.48
CA ALA A 37 -14.79 -35.43 8.47
C ALA A 37 -13.32 -35.78 8.74
N LEU A 38 -12.91 -35.96 10.01
CA LEU A 38 -11.62 -36.55 10.38
C LEU A 38 -11.54 -38.03 9.99
N ASP A 39 -12.64 -38.77 10.15
CA ASP A 39 -12.74 -40.19 9.80
C ASP A 39 -12.81 -40.37 8.26
N ALA A 40 -13.33 -39.39 7.52
CA ALA A 40 -13.35 -39.36 6.06
C ALA A 40 -11.99 -39.01 5.41
N MET A 41 -10.96 -38.71 6.20
CA MET A 41 -9.62 -38.45 5.68
C MET A 41 -9.01 -39.69 5.05
N VAL A 42 -8.67 -39.59 3.77
CA VAL A 42 -7.98 -40.67 3.06
C VAL A 42 -6.49 -40.45 3.19
N TYR A 43 -5.78 -41.43 3.77
CA TYR A 43 -4.31 -41.42 3.79
C TYR A 43 -3.78 -41.37 2.35
N HIS A 44 -2.83 -40.47 2.10
CA HIS A 44 -2.28 -40.26 0.76
C HIS A 44 -0.80 -40.60 0.68
N ARG A 45 0.04 -39.98 1.54
CA ARG A 45 1.50 -40.16 1.53
C ARG A 45 2.11 -39.76 2.88
N GLU A 46 3.42 -39.99 3.04
CA GLU A 46 4.21 -39.40 4.12
C GLU A 46 4.86 -38.07 3.69
N LEU A 47 5.14 -37.21 4.66
CA LEU A 47 5.94 -36.00 4.47
C LEU A 47 7.39 -36.36 4.17
N THR A 48 7.97 -35.70 3.18
CA THR A 48 9.40 -35.81 2.90
C THR A 48 10.24 -35.09 3.97
N GLU A 49 11.52 -35.45 4.11
CA GLU A 49 12.41 -34.84 5.11
C GLU A 49 12.54 -33.32 4.95
N GLU A 50 12.53 -32.83 3.70
CA GLU A 50 12.56 -31.38 3.42
C GLU A 50 11.29 -30.69 3.90
N GLU A 51 10.12 -31.29 3.64
CA GLU A 51 8.82 -30.78 4.07
C GLU A 51 8.74 -30.73 5.60
N GLN A 52 9.25 -31.76 6.29
CA GLN A 52 9.33 -31.80 7.75
C GLN A 52 10.19 -30.64 8.29
N ARG A 53 11.42 -30.46 7.76
CA ARG A 53 12.31 -29.36 8.16
C ARG A 53 11.70 -27.98 7.94
N LEU A 54 10.97 -27.79 6.84
CA LEU A 54 10.28 -26.52 6.54
C LEU A 54 9.12 -26.25 7.50
N LEU A 55 8.29 -27.25 7.78
CA LEU A 55 7.18 -27.15 8.74
C LEU A 55 7.67 -26.88 10.16
N ASP A 56 8.75 -27.54 10.58
CA ASP A 56 9.34 -27.34 11.91
C ASP A 56 9.92 -25.92 12.06
N GLY A 57 10.49 -25.38 10.98
CA GLY A 57 10.92 -23.98 10.91
C GLY A 57 9.75 -22.99 11.02
N LEU A 58 8.58 -23.29 10.43
CA LEU A 58 7.39 -22.45 10.54
C LEU A 58 6.82 -22.42 11.96
N GLN A 59 6.79 -23.55 12.66
CA GLN A 59 6.30 -23.61 14.04
C GLN A 59 7.09 -22.71 14.99
N LYS A 60 8.36 -22.40 14.66
CA LYS A 60 9.21 -21.48 15.42
C LYS A 60 8.98 -20.00 15.08
N ARG A 61 8.39 -19.65 13.92
CA ARG A 61 8.08 -18.25 13.57
C ARG A 61 6.80 -17.80 14.31
N LYS A 62 6.86 -16.64 14.98
CA LYS A 62 5.82 -16.04 15.84
C LYS A 62 4.41 -15.85 15.20
N GLY A 63 4.22 -16.10 13.90
CA GLY A 63 2.97 -15.85 13.16
C GLY A 63 1.96 -16.99 13.17
N LEU A 64 2.41 -18.25 13.18
CA LEU A 64 1.55 -19.38 13.48
C LEU A 64 1.48 -19.51 15.00
N LYS A 65 0.31 -19.25 15.59
CA LYS A 65 0.07 -19.46 17.02
C LYS A 65 0.55 -20.87 17.42
N LYS A 66 0.88 -21.07 18.71
CA LYS A 66 1.36 -22.35 19.34
C LYS A 66 0.43 -23.58 19.15
N THR A 67 -0.49 -23.56 18.20
CA THR A 67 -1.64 -24.43 18.00
C THR A 67 -1.57 -25.22 16.70
N HIS A 68 -0.36 -25.40 16.17
CA HIS A 68 -0.10 -26.13 14.92
C HIS A 68 1.03 -27.14 15.09
N ARG A 69 1.19 -27.68 16.31
CA ARG A 69 2.17 -28.74 16.56
C ARG A 69 1.68 -29.98 15.82
N ARG A 70 2.49 -30.43 14.86
CA ARG A 70 2.24 -31.63 14.06
C ARG A 70 2.12 -32.85 14.98
N ILE A 71 1.06 -33.65 14.79
CA ILE A 71 0.83 -34.89 15.54
C ILE A 71 1.54 -36.06 14.85
N ASP A 72 1.44 -36.13 13.52
CA ASP A 72 2.04 -37.16 12.69
C ASP A 72 2.63 -36.59 11.39
N ASP A 73 3.52 -37.37 10.77
CA ASP A 73 4.15 -37.01 9.49
C ASP A 73 3.33 -37.48 8.28
N LYS A 74 2.03 -37.78 8.48
CA LYS A 74 1.16 -38.34 7.46
C LYS A 74 0.37 -37.23 6.77
N VAL A 75 0.29 -37.32 5.44
CA VAL A 75 -0.51 -36.44 4.60
C VAL A 75 -1.81 -37.14 4.26
N TYR A 76 -2.91 -36.43 4.52
CA TYR A 76 -4.26 -36.89 4.25
C TYR A 76 -4.90 -36.02 3.16
N LEU A 77 -5.74 -36.64 2.33
CA LEU A 77 -6.57 -35.93 1.36
C LEU A 77 -7.97 -35.72 1.92
N ILE A 78 -8.44 -34.49 1.80
CA ILE A 78 -9.84 -34.11 2.06
C ILE A 78 -10.44 -33.50 0.80
N LYS A 79 -11.71 -33.81 0.53
CA LYS A 79 -12.44 -33.29 -0.64
C LYS A 79 -13.74 -32.63 -0.20
N GLY A 80 -14.03 -31.46 -0.77
CA GLY A 80 -15.35 -30.83 -0.62
C GLY A 80 -15.36 -29.33 -0.84
N GLY A 81 -16.53 -28.72 -0.66
CA GLY A 81 -16.71 -27.28 -0.82
C GLY A 81 -16.03 -26.48 0.29
N TYR A 82 -15.59 -25.26 -0.06
CA TYR A 82 -15.03 -24.31 0.90
C TYR A 82 -16.13 -23.48 1.56
N ARG A 83 -16.01 -23.27 2.87
CA ARG A 83 -16.85 -22.32 3.62
C ARG A 83 -15.98 -21.54 4.60
N ARG A 84 -16.27 -20.24 4.74
CA ARG A 84 -15.63 -19.37 5.74
C ARG A 84 -16.69 -18.79 6.66
N HIS A 85 -16.47 -18.86 7.96
CA HIS A 85 -17.27 -18.10 8.93
C HIS A 85 -16.36 -17.43 9.94
N GLY A 86 -16.75 -16.24 10.39
CA GLY A 86 -15.95 -15.48 11.34
C GLY A 86 -16.80 -14.44 12.05
N ILE A 87 -16.26 -13.95 13.15
CA ILE A 87 -16.81 -12.80 13.85
C ILE A 87 -15.79 -11.67 13.67
N GLU A 88 -16.23 -10.60 13.05
CA GLU A 88 -15.48 -9.35 12.97
C GLU A 88 -15.92 -8.46 14.13
N THR A 89 -15.02 -8.27 15.10
CA THR A 89 -15.19 -7.26 16.15
C THR A 89 -14.27 -6.09 15.86
N ARG A 90 -14.59 -4.90 16.40
CA ARG A 90 -13.82 -3.64 16.17
C ARG A 90 -12.31 -3.77 16.46
N TYR A 91 -11.87 -4.78 17.21
CA TYR A 91 -10.48 -5.02 17.60
C TYR A 91 -9.91 -6.39 17.24
N ASN A 92 -10.74 -7.34 16.79
CA ASN A 92 -10.27 -8.69 16.49
C ASN A 92 -11.17 -9.39 15.48
N THR A 93 -10.55 -9.99 14.46
CA THR A 93 -11.24 -10.76 13.42
C THR A 93 -10.72 -12.19 13.49
N THR A 94 -11.60 -13.13 13.81
CA THR A 94 -11.25 -14.56 13.81
C THR A 94 -12.05 -15.24 12.71
N TRP A 95 -11.32 -15.73 11.70
CA TRP A 95 -11.88 -16.46 10.57
C TRP A 95 -11.60 -17.95 10.73
N HIS A 96 -12.64 -18.75 10.53
CA HIS A 96 -12.60 -20.20 10.52
C HIS A 96 -12.85 -20.68 9.09
N ASN A 97 -11.92 -21.48 8.57
CA ASN A 97 -11.97 -22.01 7.21
C ASN A 97 -12.39 -23.47 7.27
N LEU A 98 -13.34 -23.88 6.42
CA LEU A 98 -13.80 -25.25 6.33
C LEU A 98 -13.67 -25.77 4.91
N ILE A 99 -13.19 -27.00 4.76
CA ILE A 99 -13.14 -27.73 3.49
C ILE A 99 -13.87 -29.06 3.70
N GLY A 100 -14.93 -29.31 2.92
CA GLY A 100 -15.73 -30.54 3.08
C GLY A 100 -16.39 -30.68 4.44
N GLY A 101 -16.61 -29.57 5.16
CA GLY A 101 -17.18 -29.56 6.51
C GLY A 101 -16.16 -29.74 7.64
N LEU A 102 -14.88 -29.96 7.32
CA LEU A 102 -13.79 -30.00 8.29
C LEU A 102 -13.17 -28.62 8.47
N GLU A 103 -13.04 -28.17 9.71
CA GLU A 103 -12.31 -26.95 10.04
C GLU A 103 -10.81 -27.16 9.86
N VAL A 104 -10.19 -26.31 9.03
CA VAL A 104 -8.78 -26.40 8.65
C VAL A 104 -8.07 -25.07 8.90
N THR A 105 -6.78 -25.17 9.22
CA THR A 105 -5.88 -24.02 9.15
C THR A 105 -5.29 -23.96 7.76
N MET A 106 -5.36 -22.79 7.12
CA MET A 106 -4.74 -22.54 5.83
C MET A 106 -4.07 -21.18 5.85
N ASP A 107 -3.01 -21.05 5.07
CA ASP A 107 -2.35 -19.77 4.81
C ASP A 107 -3.26 -18.89 3.93
N ASP A 108 -3.24 -17.58 4.15
CA ASP A 108 -4.08 -16.65 3.37
C ASP A 108 -3.78 -16.74 1.85
N ARG A 109 -2.56 -17.11 1.46
CA ARG A 109 -2.17 -17.33 0.05
C ARG A 109 -2.94 -18.49 -0.60
N ALA A 110 -3.43 -19.45 0.18
CA ALA A 110 -4.23 -20.55 -0.35
C ALA A 110 -5.64 -20.12 -0.76
N LEU A 111 -6.11 -18.95 -0.29
CA LEU A 111 -7.46 -18.46 -0.60
C LEU A 111 -7.65 -18.19 -2.09
N ASP A 112 -6.59 -17.78 -2.79
CA ASP A 112 -6.62 -17.49 -4.24
C ASP A 112 -6.78 -18.77 -5.10
N TYR A 113 -6.64 -19.96 -4.50
CA TYR A 113 -6.70 -21.25 -5.19
C TYR A 113 -7.98 -22.03 -4.88
N ILE A 114 -8.95 -21.41 -4.20
CA ILE A 114 -10.22 -22.05 -3.84
C ILE A 114 -11.11 -22.23 -5.08
N ARG A 115 -11.73 -23.39 -5.19
CA ARG A 115 -12.72 -23.77 -6.21
C ARG A 115 -14.04 -24.19 -5.55
N ASP A 116 -15.08 -24.44 -6.34
CA ASP A 116 -16.37 -24.94 -5.82
C ASP A 116 -16.22 -26.30 -5.11
N ILE A 117 -15.37 -27.16 -5.64
CA ILE A 117 -14.98 -28.44 -5.04
C ILE A 117 -13.46 -28.46 -4.94
N ASN A 118 -12.96 -28.53 -3.71
CA ASN A 118 -11.53 -28.52 -3.41
C ASN A 118 -11.03 -29.91 -3.07
N ILE A 119 -9.78 -30.18 -3.45
CA ILE A 119 -8.99 -31.32 -2.98
C ILE A 119 -7.82 -30.73 -2.20
N ALA A 120 -7.75 -30.96 -0.91
CA ALA A 120 -6.70 -30.43 -0.05
C ALA A 120 -5.85 -31.54 0.57
N GLU A 121 -4.53 -31.35 0.51
CA GLU A 121 -3.56 -32.13 1.27
C GLU A 121 -3.40 -31.49 2.65
N VAL A 122 -3.68 -32.25 3.70
CA VAL A 122 -3.65 -31.78 5.08
C VAL A 122 -2.78 -32.65 5.98
N VAL A 123 -2.15 -32.03 6.96
CA VAL A 123 -1.37 -32.68 8.01
C VAL A 123 -2.07 -32.49 9.35
N LYS A 124 -2.16 -33.53 10.16
CA LYS A 124 -2.82 -33.44 11.48
C LYS A 124 -1.99 -32.62 12.45
N THR A 125 -2.65 -31.69 13.14
CA THR A 125 -2.04 -30.88 14.21
C THR A 125 -2.85 -31.01 15.50
N ASP A 126 -2.31 -30.49 16.60
CA ASP A 126 -2.94 -30.48 17.93
C ASP A 126 -4.34 -29.83 17.97
N LYS A 127 -4.69 -28.97 17.01
CA LYS A 127 -6.03 -28.36 16.92
C LYS A 127 -6.76 -28.67 15.62
N PHE A 128 -6.33 -28.06 14.54
CA PHE A 128 -6.98 -28.14 13.23
C PHE A 128 -5.96 -28.59 12.18
N PRO A 129 -6.34 -29.51 11.28
CA PRO A 129 -5.45 -29.93 10.21
C PRO A 129 -4.92 -28.74 9.40
N LEU A 130 -3.62 -28.74 9.13
CA LEU A 130 -2.94 -27.70 8.37
C LEU A 130 -2.95 -28.07 6.90
N VAL A 131 -3.48 -27.19 6.05
CA VAL A 131 -3.44 -27.33 4.59
C VAL A 131 -2.01 -27.08 4.09
N ILE A 132 -1.39 -28.11 3.54
CA ILE A 132 -0.06 -28.04 2.93
C ILE A 132 -0.14 -27.94 1.39
N GLY A 133 -1.24 -28.40 0.80
CA GLY A 133 -1.50 -28.28 -0.64
C GLY A 133 -2.98 -28.17 -0.95
N LEU A 134 -3.33 -27.48 -2.04
CA LEU A 134 -4.72 -27.26 -2.47
C LEU A 134 -4.84 -27.35 -3.99
N ASN A 135 -5.77 -28.17 -4.47
CA ASN A 135 -6.16 -28.33 -5.87
C ASN A 135 -5.01 -28.67 -6.84
N HIS A 136 -3.93 -29.27 -6.33
CA HIS A 136 -2.66 -29.54 -7.05
C HIS A 136 -1.89 -28.30 -7.55
N ASP A 137 -2.47 -27.10 -7.42
CA ASP A 137 -1.85 -25.84 -7.85
C ASP A 137 -1.12 -25.13 -6.70
N PHE A 138 -1.68 -25.22 -5.49
CA PHE A 138 -1.10 -24.59 -4.30
C PHE A 138 -0.25 -25.60 -3.53
N SER A 139 0.96 -25.18 -3.15
CA SER A 139 1.81 -25.86 -2.17
C SER A 139 2.38 -24.83 -1.20
N LEU A 140 2.01 -24.94 0.09
CA LEU A 140 2.48 -24.06 1.16
C LEU A 140 4.00 -24.09 1.25
N LEU A 141 4.57 -25.30 1.19
CA LEU A 141 6.00 -25.53 1.37
C LEU A 141 6.80 -25.01 0.17
N GLY A 142 6.27 -25.16 -1.04
CA GLY A 142 6.82 -24.50 -2.22
C GLY A 142 6.88 -22.98 -2.06
N HIS A 143 5.82 -22.34 -1.54
CA HIS A 143 5.82 -20.89 -1.29
C HIS A 143 6.91 -20.49 -0.29
N ILE A 144 7.07 -21.22 0.80
CA ILE A 144 8.07 -20.92 1.83
C ILE A 144 9.48 -21.13 1.33
N ALA A 145 9.72 -22.22 0.58
CA ALA A 145 11.01 -22.51 0.00
C ALA A 145 11.40 -21.45 -1.04
N ALA A 146 10.47 -21.04 -1.89
CA ALA A 146 10.67 -19.93 -2.83
C ALA A 146 10.97 -18.60 -2.09
N GLU A 147 10.24 -18.29 -1.02
CA GLU A 147 10.48 -17.10 -0.20
C GLU A 147 11.87 -17.12 0.45
N LYS A 148 12.30 -18.26 1.01
CA LYS A 148 13.65 -18.42 1.56
C LYS A 148 14.74 -18.30 0.50
N GLN A 149 14.52 -18.86 -0.68
CA GLN A 149 15.46 -18.75 -1.79
C GLN A 149 15.59 -17.30 -2.26
N LEU A 150 14.47 -16.58 -2.32
CA LEU A 150 14.45 -15.15 -2.60
C LEU A 150 15.18 -14.35 -1.52
N GLU A 151 14.96 -14.65 -0.23
CA GLU A 151 15.67 -14.02 0.90
C GLU A 151 17.18 -14.28 0.86
N SER A 152 17.61 -15.51 0.55
CA SER A 152 19.03 -15.88 0.47
C SER A 152 19.71 -15.40 -0.82
N GLY A 153 18.92 -15.12 -1.87
CA GLY A 153 19.42 -14.76 -3.19
C GLY A 153 19.99 -15.94 -3.98
N ALA A 154 19.67 -17.18 -3.59
CA ALA A 154 20.18 -18.37 -4.26
C ALA A 154 19.53 -18.59 -5.65
N LEU A 155 20.36 -18.74 -6.68
CA LEU A 155 19.93 -18.80 -8.08
C LEU A 155 19.24 -20.12 -8.42
N GLY A 156 18.44 -20.12 -9.49
CA GLY A 156 17.80 -21.30 -10.07
C GLY A 156 16.28 -21.32 -9.92
N LYS A 157 15.67 -22.44 -10.33
CA LYS A 157 14.21 -22.62 -10.35
C LYS A 157 13.62 -22.50 -8.95
N MET A 158 12.62 -21.64 -8.79
CA MET A 158 11.95 -21.45 -7.51
C MET A 158 10.92 -22.56 -7.25
N PRO A 159 10.97 -23.22 -6.08
CA PRO A 159 10.10 -24.33 -5.74
C PRO A 159 8.61 -24.01 -5.87
N GLY A 160 7.95 -24.74 -6.77
CA GLY A 160 6.52 -24.67 -6.98
C GLY A 160 6.01 -23.31 -7.46
N SER A 161 6.85 -22.36 -7.89
CA SER A 161 6.38 -21.10 -8.49
C SER A 161 6.37 -21.14 -10.02
N GLY A 162 7.12 -22.05 -10.64
CA GLY A 162 7.26 -22.07 -12.10
C GLY A 162 8.10 -20.89 -12.65
N ALA A 163 8.70 -20.08 -11.78
CA ALA A 163 9.63 -19.03 -12.14
C ALA A 163 11.05 -19.34 -11.62
N GLU A 164 12.06 -18.79 -12.26
CA GLU A 164 13.47 -19.02 -11.99
C GLU A 164 14.16 -17.72 -11.59
N LEU A 165 14.92 -17.73 -10.50
CA LEU A 165 15.77 -16.61 -10.13
C LEU A 165 17.08 -16.67 -10.93
N ILE A 166 17.22 -15.80 -11.92
CA ILE A 166 18.38 -15.78 -12.82
C ILE A 166 19.59 -15.17 -12.12
N HIS A 167 19.43 -13.96 -11.58
CA HIS A 167 20.49 -13.24 -10.89
C HIS A 167 19.93 -12.09 -10.04
N ASN A 168 20.77 -11.56 -9.15
CA ASN A 168 20.48 -10.37 -8.36
C ASN A 168 21.33 -9.20 -8.85
N ARG A 169 20.73 -8.01 -8.91
CA ARG A 169 21.41 -6.75 -9.20
C ARG A 169 20.97 -5.66 -8.23
N LYS A 170 21.70 -4.54 -8.22
CA LYS A 170 21.25 -3.34 -7.51
C LYS A 170 20.36 -2.49 -8.41
N GLN A 171 19.48 -1.70 -7.79
CA GLN A 171 18.72 -0.67 -8.49
C GLN A 171 19.66 0.33 -9.17
N THR A 172 19.28 0.77 -10.36
CA THR A 172 19.97 1.85 -11.06
C THR A 172 19.56 3.21 -10.46
N VAL A 173 20.37 4.24 -10.70
CA VAL A 173 20.07 5.61 -10.22
C VAL A 173 18.74 6.12 -10.78
N HIS A 174 18.43 5.81 -12.03
CA HIS A 174 17.17 6.21 -12.67
C HIS A 174 15.95 5.46 -12.10
N GLU A 175 16.09 4.18 -11.73
CA GLU A 175 15.02 3.45 -11.03
C GLU A 175 14.74 4.04 -9.64
N ILE A 176 15.77 4.43 -8.90
CA ILE A 176 15.60 5.06 -7.58
C ILE A 176 14.90 6.42 -7.75
N GLN A 177 15.35 7.23 -8.73
CA GLN A 177 14.67 8.48 -9.11
C GLN A 177 13.20 8.24 -9.44
N ALA A 178 12.92 7.19 -10.20
CA ALA A 178 11.59 6.85 -10.66
C ALA A 178 10.63 6.37 -9.56
N VAL A 179 11.16 5.82 -8.47
CA VAL A 179 10.38 5.37 -7.32
C VAL A 179 10.19 6.50 -6.29
N GLU A 180 11.22 7.32 -6.08
CA GLU A 180 11.21 8.39 -5.07
C GLU A 180 10.63 9.73 -5.56
N LYS A 181 10.03 9.73 -6.77
CA LYS A 181 9.53 10.89 -7.54
C LYS A 181 8.73 11.95 -6.76
N LEU A 182 8.00 11.54 -5.72
CA LEU A 182 6.83 12.30 -5.22
C LEU A 182 7.06 13.17 -3.98
N TRP A 183 8.19 13.04 -3.26
CA TRP A 183 8.38 13.72 -1.96
C TRP A 183 9.69 14.49 -1.82
N GLN A 184 10.48 14.58 -2.89
CA GLN A 184 11.72 15.35 -2.93
C GLN A 184 11.46 16.86 -2.85
N GLY A 185 11.95 17.50 -1.80
CA GLY A 185 11.77 18.94 -1.58
C GLY A 185 10.41 19.36 -1.01
N THR A 186 9.47 18.43 -0.74
CA THR A 186 8.27 18.75 0.06
C THR A 186 8.64 19.22 1.46
N LEU A 187 9.71 18.66 2.04
CA LEU A 187 10.19 19.09 3.35
C LEU A 187 10.48 20.59 3.38
N GLY A 188 11.13 21.13 2.34
CA GLY A 188 11.35 22.57 2.20
C GLY A 188 10.03 23.34 2.09
N ALA A 189 9.04 22.81 1.36
CA ALA A 189 7.71 23.41 1.29
C ALA A 189 6.96 23.39 2.64
N PHE A 190 7.06 22.33 3.43
CA PHE A 190 6.46 22.26 4.77
C PHE A 190 7.15 23.21 5.76
N ILE A 191 8.48 23.31 5.71
CA ILE A 191 9.23 24.31 6.50
C ILE A 191 8.82 25.73 6.05
N MET A 192 8.56 25.96 4.75
CA MET A 192 8.06 27.24 4.25
C MET A 192 6.70 27.61 4.84
N VAL A 193 5.78 26.64 4.99
CA VAL A 193 4.49 26.87 5.65
C VAL A 193 4.70 27.36 7.09
N ALA A 194 5.57 26.68 7.85
CA ALA A 194 5.89 27.09 9.21
C ALA A 194 6.54 28.48 9.25
N ALA A 195 7.48 28.76 8.34
CA ALA A 195 8.13 30.06 8.24
C ALA A 195 7.12 31.19 8.00
N LEU A 196 6.23 31.03 7.01
CA LEU A 196 5.20 32.03 6.69
C LEU A 196 4.20 32.20 7.84
N PHE A 197 3.89 31.15 8.59
CA PHE A 197 3.06 31.25 9.78
C PHE A 197 3.70 32.13 10.87
N PHE A 198 4.98 31.92 11.19
CA PHE A 198 5.67 32.75 12.19
C PHE A 198 5.85 34.20 11.72
N LEU A 199 6.13 34.42 10.44
CA LEU A 199 6.17 35.77 9.86
C LEU A 199 4.79 36.46 9.93
N ALA A 200 3.71 35.70 9.73
CA ALA A 200 2.35 36.19 9.90
C ALA A 200 2.01 36.54 11.36
N LEU A 201 2.61 35.90 12.37
CA LEU A 201 2.46 36.30 13.79
C LEU A 201 2.87 37.74 14.04
N THR A 202 4.03 38.16 13.54
CA THR A 202 4.46 39.56 13.68
C THR A 202 3.66 40.47 12.75
N SER A 203 3.38 40.03 11.52
CA SER A 203 2.74 40.87 10.52
C SER A 203 1.24 41.10 10.72
N ILE A 204 0.48 40.11 11.17
CA ILE A 204 -0.99 40.16 11.26
C ILE A 204 -1.43 40.36 12.71
N TRP A 205 -0.77 39.64 13.62
CA TRP A 205 -1.17 39.57 15.02
C TRP A 205 -0.31 40.45 15.93
N GLY A 206 0.62 41.23 15.38
CA GLY A 206 1.44 42.18 16.14
C GLY A 206 2.34 41.53 17.18
N VAL A 207 2.60 40.22 17.05
CA VAL A 207 3.49 39.49 17.97
C VAL A 207 4.90 40.05 17.84
N ASP A 208 5.56 40.28 18.98
CA ASP A 208 6.92 40.82 19.03
C ASP A 208 7.87 40.14 18.03
N VAL A 209 8.73 40.95 17.43
CA VAL A 209 9.71 40.55 16.40
C VAL A 209 10.54 39.32 16.84
N GLN A 210 10.87 39.25 18.13
CA GLN A 210 11.64 38.15 18.73
C GLN A 210 10.94 36.78 18.69
N TRP A 211 9.61 36.76 18.69
CA TRP A 211 8.81 35.54 18.73
C TRP A 211 8.17 35.16 17.38
N GLY A 212 8.02 36.11 16.45
CA GLY A 212 7.51 35.85 15.11
C GLY A 212 8.57 36.00 14.02
N ALA A 213 9.00 37.24 13.75
CA ALA A 213 9.87 37.56 12.62
C ALA A 213 11.24 36.86 12.65
N ILE A 214 11.92 36.80 13.82
CA ILE A 214 13.23 36.14 13.94
C ILE A 214 13.15 34.62 13.66
N PRO A 215 12.33 33.83 14.39
CA PRO A 215 12.21 32.40 14.11
C PRO A 215 11.64 32.14 12.71
N GLY A 216 10.68 32.95 12.25
CA GLY A 216 10.12 32.87 10.90
C GLY A 216 11.17 33.09 9.81
N GLY A 217 12.04 34.09 9.96
CA GLY A 217 13.13 34.38 9.03
C GLY A 217 14.18 33.27 8.98
N ILE A 218 14.57 32.69 10.12
CA ILE A 218 15.49 31.56 10.17
C ILE A 218 14.90 30.35 9.43
N LEU A 219 13.64 30.00 9.74
CA LEU A 219 12.94 28.91 9.07
C LEU A 219 12.78 29.16 7.57
N PHE A 220 12.56 30.41 7.17
CA PHE A 220 12.44 30.80 5.76
C PHE A 220 13.74 30.51 4.99
N LEU A 221 14.90 30.90 5.53
CA LEU A 221 16.21 30.61 4.92
C LEU A 221 16.47 29.10 4.82
N ILE A 222 16.13 28.34 5.86
CA ILE A 222 16.22 26.88 5.85
C ILE A 222 15.28 26.31 4.77
N ALA A 223 14.04 26.78 4.69
CA ALA A 223 13.08 26.34 3.69
C ALA A 223 13.61 26.57 2.27
N LEU A 224 14.12 27.77 1.97
CA LEU A 224 14.73 28.08 0.67
C LEU A 224 15.84 27.08 0.33
N TYR A 225 16.79 26.84 1.24
CA TYR A 225 17.86 25.86 1.00
C TYR A 225 17.29 24.46 0.67
N PHE A 226 16.31 23.98 1.43
CA PHE A 226 15.71 22.66 1.22
C PHE A 226 14.84 22.55 -0.04
N VAL A 227 14.32 23.66 -0.56
CA VAL A 227 13.53 23.70 -1.81
C VAL A 227 14.43 23.49 -3.03
N TRP A 228 15.62 24.10 -3.08
CA TRP A 228 16.52 24.02 -4.25
C TRP A 228 17.70 23.06 -4.10
N ARG A 229 17.98 22.52 -2.90
CA ARG A 229 19.04 21.52 -2.76
C ARG A 229 18.80 20.30 -3.67
N LYS A 230 19.88 19.72 -4.17
CA LYS A 230 19.82 18.45 -4.91
C LYS A 230 19.23 17.35 -4.00
N PRO A 231 18.28 16.54 -4.50
CA PRO A 231 17.71 15.44 -3.73
C PRO A 231 18.80 14.43 -3.36
N LYS A 232 18.73 13.92 -2.13
CA LYS A 232 19.51 12.76 -1.70
C LYS A 232 18.63 11.53 -1.88
N TYR A 233 19.07 10.62 -2.75
CA TYR A 233 18.38 9.36 -3.00
C TYR A 233 18.76 8.34 -1.93
N THR A 234 17.84 7.41 -1.64
CA THR A 234 18.19 6.30 -0.74
C THR A 234 19.22 5.37 -1.39
N LYS A 235 19.85 4.52 -0.57
CA LYS A 235 20.81 3.55 -1.06
C LYS A 235 20.13 2.57 -2.02
N PRO A 236 20.80 2.15 -3.10
CA PRO A 236 20.25 1.18 -4.05
C PRO A 236 19.77 -0.09 -3.35
N LYS A 237 18.49 -0.44 -3.57
CA LYS A 237 17.93 -1.71 -3.08
C LYS A 237 18.32 -2.87 -4.00
N ASP A 238 18.18 -4.07 -3.48
CA ASP A 238 18.32 -5.30 -4.27
C ASP A 238 17.12 -5.51 -5.19
N VAL A 239 17.43 -5.86 -6.43
CA VAL A 239 16.51 -6.21 -7.50
C VAL A 239 16.83 -7.63 -7.93
N ARG A 240 15.79 -8.45 -8.02
CA ARG A 240 15.85 -9.83 -8.40
C ARG A 240 15.38 -9.96 -9.84
N VAL A 241 16.14 -10.66 -10.67
CA VAL A 241 15.75 -10.93 -12.06
C VAL A 241 15.14 -12.31 -12.12
N LEU A 242 13.83 -12.35 -12.34
CA LEU A 242 13.03 -13.57 -12.40
C LEU A 242 12.69 -13.87 -13.86
N LYS A 243 12.75 -15.15 -14.25
CA LYS A 243 12.26 -15.64 -15.53
C LYS A 243 11.05 -16.52 -15.31
N GLY A 244 9.97 -16.30 -16.05
CA GLY A 244 8.79 -17.12 -15.92
C GLY A 244 7.64 -16.62 -16.78
N ILE A 245 6.56 -17.40 -16.83
CA ILE A 245 5.36 -17.02 -17.54
C ILE A 245 4.55 -16.08 -16.63
N PRO A 246 4.21 -14.86 -17.10
CA PRO A 246 3.38 -13.94 -16.34
C PRO A 246 1.95 -14.47 -16.24
N SER A 247 1.31 -14.30 -15.09
CA SER A 247 -0.11 -14.61 -14.90
C SER A 247 -0.87 -13.40 -14.40
N PHE A 248 -2.11 -13.23 -14.86
CA PHE A 248 -2.96 -12.08 -14.55
C PHE A 248 -4.26 -12.55 -13.91
N THR A 249 -4.58 -11.97 -12.75
CA THR A 249 -5.80 -12.29 -12.00
C THR A 249 -6.64 -11.04 -11.81
N ALA A 250 -7.89 -11.08 -12.26
CA ALA A 250 -8.83 -9.98 -12.07
C ALA A 250 -9.30 -9.93 -10.60
N ILE A 251 -9.30 -8.73 -10.03
CA ILE A 251 -9.93 -8.44 -8.75
C ILE A 251 -11.37 -8.05 -9.02
N LEU A 252 -12.31 -8.86 -8.55
CA LEU A 252 -13.74 -8.63 -8.67
C LEU A 252 -14.30 -7.92 -7.42
N ASP A 253 -15.27 -7.03 -7.60
CA ASP A 253 -16.06 -6.48 -6.50
C ASP A 253 -17.22 -7.42 -6.08
N ALA A 254 -17.99 -7.04 -5.06
CA ALA A 254 -19.14 -7.84 -4.60
C ALA A 254 -20.26 -7.99 -5.65
N ALA A 255 -20.28 -7.12 -6.66
CA ALA A 255 -21.18 -7.17 -7.81
C ALA A 255 -20.53 -7.83 -9.04
N GLN A 256 -19.39 -8.50 -8.87
CA GLN A 256 -18.61 -9.16 -9.92
C GLN A 256 -18.05 -8.24 -11.01
N ASN A 257 -17.94 -6.92 -10.76
CA ASN A 257 -17.25 -6.01 -11.67
C ASN A 257 -15.72 -6.06 -11.44
N ILE A 258 -14.96 -5.96 -12.52
CA ILE A 258 -13.49 -5.89 -12.45
C ILE A 258 -13.08 -4.53 -11.86
N LYS A 259 -12.52 -4.55 -10.65
CA LYS A 259 -11.98 -3.38 -9.95
C LYS A 259 -10.51 -3.13 -10.27
N GLY A 260 -9.79 -4.16 -10.69
CA GLY A 260 -8.38 -4.09 -11.07
C GLY A 260 -7.83 -5.45 -11.48
N VAL A 261 -6.56 -5.48 -11.86
CA VAL A 261 -5.86 -6.71 -12.27
C VAL A 261 -4.56 -6.80 -11.49
N LYS A 262 -4.27 -7.97 -10.92
CA LYS A 262 -2.96 -8.28 -10.34
C LYS A 262 -2.15 -9.06 -11.35
N ALA A 263 -0.87 -8.74 -11.46
CA ALA A 263 0.07 -9.50 -12.26
C ALA A 263 0.99 -10.28 -11.32
N PHE A 264 1.34 -11.50 -11.70
CA PHE A 264 2.25 -12.36 -10.96
C PHE A 264 3.30 -12.93 -11.91
N ILE A 265 4.48 -13.20 -11.38
CA ILE A 265 5.41 -14.13 -12.01
C ILE A 265 5.63 -15.30 -11.06
N GLY A 266 5.15 -16.46 -11.47
CA GLY A 266 4.97 -17.59 -10.58
C GLY A 266 4.12 -17.23 -9.36
N LYS A 267 4.77 -17.03 -8.21
CA LYS A 267 4.11 -16.72 -6.92
C LYS A 267 4.37 -15.30 -6.42
N THR A 268 5.15 -14.51 -7.16
CA THR A 268 5.52 -13.16 -6.76
C THR A 268 4.57 -12.16 -7.39
N GLU A 269 3.82 -11.42 -6.56
CA GLU A 269 2.97 -10.31 -7.02
C GLU A 269 3.86 -9.18 -7.57
N LEU A 270 3.54 -8.75 -8.79
CA LEU A 270 4.19 -7.65 -9.47
C LEU A 270 3.40 -6.36 -9.20
N LYS A 271 3.99 -5.44 -8.45
CA LYS A 271 3.45 -4.08 -8.27
C LYS A 271 4.00 -3.19 -9.38
N TYR A 272 3.15 -2.93 -10.37
CA TYR A 272 3.51 -2.20 -11.57
C TYR A 272 2.79 -0.84 -11.65
N GLU A 273 3.26 0.05 -12.53
CA GLU A 273 2.59 1.31 -12.83
C GLU A 273 1.38 1.05 -13.72
N GLY A 274 0.20 1.59 -13.40
CA GLY A 274 -1.05 1.24 -14.09
C GLY A 274 -1.05 1.42 -15.62
N LEU A 275 -0.15 2.26 -16.15
CA LEU A 275 0.04 2.44 -17.61
C LEU A 275 0.69 1.23 -18.30
N TRP A 276 1.32 0.33 -17.56
CA TRP A 276 2.04 -0.82 -18.12
C TRP A 276 1.13 -1.99 -18.42
N LEU A 277 -0.03 -2.12 -17.74
CA LEU A 277 -0.90 -3.29 -17.84
C LEU A 277 -1.28 -3.66 -19.29
N PRO A 278 -1.72 -2.74 -20.16
CA PRO A 278 -2.08 -3.11 -21.53
C PRO A 278 -0.91 -3.69 -22.32
N PHE A 279 0.31 -3.23 -22.06
CA PHE A 279 1.53 -3.68 -22.73
C PHE A 279 2.11 -4.96 -22.13
N MET A 280 1.83 -5.22 -20.84
CA MET A 280 2.18 -6.47 -20.19
C MET A 280 1.26 -7.61 -20.67
N ALA A 281 -0.02 -7.31 -20.87
CA ALA A 281 -1.05 -8.25 -21.31
C ALA A 281 -1.09 -8.47 -22.83
N SER A 282 -0.35 -7.67 -23.63
CA SER A 282 -0.28 -7.85 -25.09
C SER A 282 0.76 -8.91 -25.50
N GLY A 283 1.56 -9.42 -24.56
CA GLY A 283 2.48 -10.52 -24.82
C GLY A 283 1.74 -11.85 -24.95
N ASP A 284 2.38 -12.84 -25.58
CA ASP A 284 1.87 -14.21 -25.64
C ASP A 284 1.83 -14.83 -24.23
N ASP A 285 0.66 -15.32 -23.84
CA ASP A 285 0.35 -15.90 -22.52
C ASP A 285 1.26 -17.08 -22.14
N ASN A 286 1.92 -17.71 -23.11
CA ASN A 286 2.76 -18.90 -22.87
C ASN A 286 4.27 -18.65 -22.99
N THR A 287 4.69 -17.39 -23.22
CA THR A 287 6.10 -17.06 -23.36
C THR A 287 6.70 -16.66 -22.01
N ALA A 288 7.82 -17.30 -21.64
CA ALA A 288 8.56 -16.92 -20.45
C ALA A 288 9.26 -15.57 -20.65
N VAL A 289 9.02 -14.62 -19.74
CA VAL A 289 9.54 -13.26 -19.77
C VAL A 289 10.50 -13.05 -18.60
N ASP A 290 11.57 -12.30 -18.85
CA ASP A 290 12.48 -11.84 -17.80
C ASP A 290 11.92 -10.56 -17.16
N VAL A 291 11.79 -10.56 -15.83
CA VAL A 291 11.28 -9.42 -15.06
C VAL A 291 12.22 -9.07 -13.93
N ASP A 292 12.38 -7.78 -13.67
CA ASP A 292 13.22 -7.26 -12.60
C ASP A 292 12.32 -6.74 -11.50
N VAL A 293 12.41 -7.31 -10.29
CA VAL A 293 11.48 -7.05 -9.19
C VAL A 293 12.26 -6.79 -7.90
N THR A 294 11.88 -5.78 -7.15
CA THR A 294 12.45 -5.54 -5.82
C THR A 294 11.90 -6.50 -4.77
N ILE A 295 12.55 -6.56 -3.61
CA ILE A 295 12.11 -7.42 -2.49
C ILE A 295 10.64 -7.16 -2.08
N ASP A 296 10.16 -5.92 -2.19
CA ASP A 296 8.77 -5.52 -1.89
C ASP A 296 7.77 -5.81 -3.01
N GLY A 297 8.20 -6.46 -4.09
CA GLY A 297 7.37 -6.85 -5.23
C GLY A 297 7.22 -5.74 -6.29
N ARG A 298 7.91 -4.61 -6.18
CA ARG A 298 7.80 -3.53 -7.18
C ARG A 298 8.53 -3.91 -8.46
N LEU A 299 7.82 -3.82 -9.57
CA LEU A 299 8.32 -4.13 -10.90
C LEU A 299 9.20 -2.97 -11.39
N MET A 300 10.44 -3.30 -11.74
CA MET A 300 11.45 -2.36 -12.28
C MET A 300 11.56 -2.50 -13.80
N ARG A 301 11.47 -3.74 -14.31
CA ARG A 301 11.50 -4.05 -15.75
C ARG A 301 10.63 -5.26 -16.04
N PHE A 302 9.98 -5.25 -17.19
CA PHE A 302 9.20 -6.36 -17.72
C PHE A 302 9.58 -6.61 -19.17
N GLY A 303 10.25 -7.74 -19.42
CA GLY A 303 10.74 -8.11 -20.73
C GLY A 303 11.76 -7.11 -21.29
N PRO A 304 11.90 -7.04 -22.63
CA PRO A 304 12.92 -6.24 -23.28
C PRO A 304 12.61 -4.74 -23.33
N HIS A 305 11.34 -4.34 -23.25
CA HIS A 305 10.92 -2.97 -23.58
C HIS A 305 10.40 -2.16 -22.38
N LEU A 306 9.65 -2.78 -21.46
CA LEU A 306 9.08 -2.05 -20.32
C LEU A 306 10.12 -1.92 -19.22
N SER A 307 10.66 -0.73 -19.03
CA SER A 307 11.75 -0.47 -18.07
C SER A 307 11.54 0.87 -17.39
N LEU A 308 11.43 0.85 -16.07
CA LEU A 308 11.21 2.04 -15.26
C LEU A 308 12.42 2.98 -15.31
N GLY A 309 13.63 2.41 -15.39
CA GLY A 309 14.88 3.16 -15.52
C GLY A 309 14.97 3.88 -16.87
N ASP A 310 14.61 3.20 -17.96
CA ASP A 310 14.65 3.79 -19.30
C ASP A 310 13.55 4.84 -19.49
N GLU A 311 12.35 4.59 -18.93
CA GLU A 311 11.27 5.57 -18.86
C GLU A 311 11.73 6.86 -18.18
N GLU A 312 12.41 6.75 -17.04
CA GLU A 312 12.88 7.92 -16.29
C GLU A 312 14.04 8.64 -16.98
N LYS A 313 14.91 7.89 -17.67
CA LYS A 313 15.99 8.46 -18.48
C LYS A 313 15.45 9.27 -19.66
N GLN A 314 14.44 8.75 -20.35
CA GLN A 314 13.86 9.38 -21.55
C GLN A 314 12.85 10.48 -21.19
N PHE A 315 12.07 10.26 -20.13
CA PHE A 315 11.05 11.17 -19.65
C PHE A 315 11.24 11.44 -18.15
N PRO A 316 12.22 12.26 -17.75
CA PRO A 316 12.54 12.49 -16.34
C PRO A 316 11.35 13.14 -15.62
N SER A 317 11.07 12.69 -14.41
CA SER A 317 10.03 13.25 -13.55
C SER A 317 10.39 14.63 -13.03
N LYS A 318 9.37 15.44 -12.71
CA LYS A 318 9.55 16.78 -12.13
C LYS A 318 8.80 16.89 -10.80
N ALA A 319 9.51 17.28 -9.75
CA ALA A 319 8.98 17.52 -8.41
C ALA A 319 8.20 18.86 -8.34
N TRP A 320 7.08 18.96 -9.06
CA TRP A 320 6.32 20.22 -9.20
C TRP A 320 5.48 20.56 -7.95
N TYR A 321 5.07 19.56 -7.18
CA TYR A 321 4.18 19.72 -6.01
C TYR A 321 4.77 20.67 -4.96
N ARG A 322 6.10 20.71 -4.79
CA ARG A 322 6.75 21.59 -3.79
C ARG A 322 6.50 23.05 -4.11
N HIS A 323 6.51 23.39 -5.39
CA HIS A 323 6.20 24.73 -5.88
C HIS A 323 4.69 25.01 -5.80
N GLY A 324 3.86 23.99 -6.03
CA GLY A 324 2.41 24.10 -5.84
C GLY A 324 2.03 24.42 -4.39
N ILE A 325 2.60 23.70 -3.41
CA ILE A 325 2.37 23.94 -1.98
C ILE A 325 2.80 25.37 -1.61
N ILE A 326 4.01 25.79 -2.00
CA ILE A 326 4.53 27.12 -1.70
C ILE A 326 3.66 28.22 -2.32
N ALA A 327 3.23 28.06 -3.58
CA ALA A 327 2.37 29.04 -4.24
C ALA A 327 1.01 29.15 -3.54
N ILE A 328 0.38 28.02 -3.20
CA ILE A 328 -0.92 28.01 -2.51
C ILE A 328 -0.82 28.68 -1.14
N ILE A 329 0.19 28.33 -0.33
CA ILE A 329 0.33 28.93 1.01
C ILE A 329 0.65 30.42 0.92
N ALA A 330 1.45 30.85 -0.06
CA ALA A 330 1.74 32.26 -0.28
C ALA A 330 0.51 33.05 -0.71
N ILE A 331 -0.37 32.47 -1.54
CA ILE A 331 -1.68 33.05 -1.89
C ILE A 331 -2.53 33.24 -0.63
N ILE A 332 -2.63 32.21 0.21
CA ILE A 332 -3.41 32.29 1.46
C ILE A 332 -2.87 33.38 2.38
N ALA A 333 -1.54 33.44 2.56
CA ALA A 333 -0.90 34.46 3.38
C ALA A 333 -1.10 35.88 2.81
N ALA A 334 -0.96 36.07 1.50
CA ALA A 334 -1.20 37.35 0.84
C ALA A 334 -2.66 37.82 1.00
N ILE A 335 -3.63 36.92 0.85
CA ILE A 335 -5.05 37.22 1.08
C ILE A 335 -5.28 37.60 2.55
N GLY A 336 -4.67 36.87 3.50
CA GLY A 336 -4.75 37.18 4.92
C GLY A 336 -4.32 38.62 5.22
N VAL A 337 -3.17 39.04 4.71
CA VAL A 337 -2.68 40.42 4.86
C VAL A 337 -3.58 41.42 4.14
N TRP A 338 -4.00 41.12 2.92
CA TRP A 338 -4.87 42.00 2.13
C TRP A 338 -6.20 42.29 2.83
N THR A 339 -6.84 41.27 3.41
CA THR A 339 -8.08 41.44 4.18
C THR A 339 -7.87 42.30 5.44
N LEU A 340 -6.73 42.18 6.11
CA LEU A 340 -6.38 43.03 7.24
C LEU A 340 -6.17 44.49 6.83
N VAL A 341 -5.44 44.72 5.72
CA VAL A 341 -5.22 46.07 5.17
C VAL A 341 -6.53 46.71 4.74
N LEU A 342 -7.45 45.96 4.11
CA LEU A 342 -8.78 46.46 3.79
C LEU A 342 -9.60 46.78 5.04
N ARG A 343 -9.51 45.94 6.09
CA ARG A 343 -10.17 46.19 7.37
C ARG A 343 -9.63 47.44 8.06
N SER A 344 -8.31 47.65 8.09
CA SER A 344 -7.72 48.87 8.65
C SER A 344 -8.10 50.11 7.83
N ARG A 345 -8.18 49.99 6.50
CA ARG A 345 -8.70 51.06 5.62
C ARG A 345 -10.13 51.46 5.94
N TYR A 346 -10.99 50.52 6.34
CA TYR A 346 -12.37 50.79 6.76
C TYR A 346 -12.42 51.64 8.04
N TYR A 347 -11.46 51.46 8.96
CA TYR A 347 -11.32 52.31 10.15
C TYR A 347 -10.67 53.67 9.84
N VAL A 348 -9.70 53.73 8.91
CA VAL A 348 -9.01 54.98 8.54
C VAL A 348 -9.83 55.89 7.60
N LEU A 349 -10.74 55.34 6.79
CA LEU A 349 -11.70 56.15 6.01
C LEU A 349 -12.70 56.91 6.91
N ILE A 350 -12.85 56.53 8.18
CA ILE A 350 -13.60 57.29 9.19
C ILE A 350 -12.74 58.44 9.76
N GLU A 351 -11.41 58.39 9.64
CA GLU A 351 -10.44 59.39 10.14
C GLU A 351 -9.76 60.21 9.01
N TRP A 352 -10.29 60.14 7.77
CA TRP A 352 -9.72 60.74 6.56
C TRP A 352 -9.90 62.28 6.50
N GLU A 353 -9.41 63.01 7.50
CA GLU A 353 -9.29 64.48 7.44
C GLU A 353 -7.83 64.96 7.36
N GLN A 354 -6.82 64.09 7.50
CA GLN A 354 -5.44 64.53 7.82
C GLN A 354 -4.38 64.27 6.72
N GLY A 355 -4.76 63.94 5.48
CA GLY A 355 -3.89 64.16 4.30
C GLY A 355 -2.52 63.47 4.25
N LEU A 356 -2.31 62.29 4.86
CA LEU A 356 -1.07 61.50 4.72
C LEU A 356 -1.09 60.57 3.48
N PRO A 357 0.04 60.39 2.75
CA PRO A 357 0.15 59.47 1.62
C PRO A 357 0.14 58.00 2.09
N PHE A 358 -1.06 57.47 2.33
CA PHE A 358 -1.38 56.11 2.78
C PHE A 358 -0.58 54.97 2.10
N ILE A 359 -0.11 55.16 0.87
CA ILE A 359 0.60 54.12 0.11
C ILE A 359 2.01 53.87 0.66
N GLU A 360 2.78 54.90 1.02
CA GLU A 360 4.17 54.72 1.45
C GLU A 360 4.27 54.02 2.82
N ASP A 361 3.44 54.44 3.79
CA ASP A 361 3.41 53.83 5.13
C ASP A 361 2.96 52.37 5.11
N VAL A 362 2.00 52.02 4.24
CA VAL A 362 1.50 50.64 4.16
C VAL A 362 2.54 49.70 3.55
N PHE A 363 3.26 50.10 2.51
CA PHE A 363 4.27 49.23 1.87
C PHE A 363 5.61 49.16 2.61
N LEU A 364 5.94 50.18 3.42
CA LEU A 364 7.12 50.16 4.30
C LEU A 364 6.85 49.53 5.67
N SER A 365 5.58 49.26 6.01
CA SER A 365 5.20 48.54 7.23
C SER A 365 5.50 47.02 7.13
N VAL A 366 5.62 46.36 8.29
CA VAL A 366 5.81 44.90 8.38
C VAL A 366 4.74 44.10 7.58
N PRO A 367 3.44 44.44 7.63
CA PRO A 367 2.43 43.88 6.73
C PRO A 367 2.72 44.07 5.23
N GLY A 368 3.13 45.27 4.81
CA GLY A 368 3.46 45.57 3.43
C GLY A 368 4.62 44.72 2.90
N ILE A 369 5.70 44.64 3.69
CA ILE A 369 6.88 43.82 3.36
C ILE A 369 6.49 42.34 3.25
N PHE A 370 5.69 41.83 4.20
CA PHE A 370 5.22 40.45 4.19
C PHE A 370 4.30 40.17 2.99
N PHE A 371 3.43 41.10 2.61
CA PHE A 371 2.60 40.98 1.41
C PHE A 371 3.45 40.89 0.13
N VAL A 372 4.41 41.81 -0.04
CA VAL A 372 5.33 41.82 -1.19
C VAL A 372 6.13 40.51 -1.27
N LEU A 373 6.65 40.01 -0.15
CA LEU A 373 7.35 38.71 -0.09
C LEU A 373 6.47 37.58 -0.64
N ASN A 374 5.21 37.52 -0.24
CA ASN A 374 4.29 36.48 -0.71
C ASN A 374 3.99 36.63 -2.21
N LEU A 375 3.86 37.86 -2.74
CA LEU A 375 3.74 38.08 -4.18
C LEU A 375 4.95 37.55 -4.96
N PHE A 376 6.17 37.74 -4.45
CA PHE A 376 7.37 37.17 -5.05
C PHE A 376 7.35 35.63 -5.06
N LEU A 377 6.94 35.01 -3.95
CA LEU A 377 6.80 33.54 -3.88
C LEU A 377 5.78 33.03 -4.91
N ILE A 378 4.64 33.72 -5.07
CA ILE A 378 3.61 33.37 -6.06
C ILE A 378 4.17 33.50 -7.48
N ALA A 379 4.84 34.61 -7.79
CA ALA A 379 5.39 34.88 -9.11
C ALA A 379 6.46 33.86 -9.53
N ILE A 380 7.24 33.33 -8.59
CA ILE A 380 8.27 32.32 -8.86
C ILE A 380 7.67 30.92 -8.88
N HIS A 381 6.93 30.53 -7.83
CA HIS A 381 6.51 29.15 -7.64
C HIS A 381 5.24 28.78 -8.38
N GLY A 382 4.34 29.73 -8.65
CA GLY A 382 3.12 29.51 -9.42
C GLY A 382 3.41 28.98 -10.83
N PRO A 383 4.21 29.68 -11.65
CA PRO A 383 4.58 29.22 -12.99
C PRO A 383 5.32 27.87 -12.96
N LEU A 384 6.26 27.68 -12.03
CA LEU A 384 7.00 26.41 -11.90
C LEU A 384 6.07 25.22 -11.58
N ALA A 385 5.07 25.44 -10.73
CA ALA A 385 4.06 24.43 -10.42
C ALA A 385 3.22 24.08 -11.64
N ILE A 386 2.72 25.08 -12.37
CA ILE A 386 1.88 24.89 -13.57
C ILE A 386 2.67 24.18 -14.69
N ILE A 387 3.88 24.65 -14.98
CA ILE A 387 4.75 24.04 -16.00
C ILE A 387 5.05 22.58 -15.64
N GLY A 388 5.37 22.30 -14.38
CA GLY A 388 5.67 20.96 -13.91
C GLY A 388 4.46 20.02 -13.91
N TYR A 389 3.27 20.53 -13.56
CA TYR A 389 2.02 19.79 -13.64
C TYR A 389 1.66 19.43 -15.09
N ASN A 390 1.69 20.42 -16.00
CA ASN A 390 1.42 20.21 -17.42
C ASN A 390 2.42 19.24 -18.06
N TYR A 391 3.70 19.36 -17.68
CA TYR A 391 4.72 18.42 -18.09
C TYR A 391 4.40 17.00 -17.61
N THR A 392 3.96 16.80 -16.37
CA THR A 392 3.61 15.47 -15.83
C THR A 392 2.43 14.85 -16.59
N LYS A 393 1.42 15.64 -16.93
CA LYS A 393 0.29 15.20 -17.76
C LYS A 393 0.76 14.78 -19.16
N LYS A 394 1.61 15.59 -19.80
CA LYS A 394 2.20 15.29 -21.11
C LYS A 394 3.13 14.07 -21.06
N ARG A 395 3.92 13.92 -19.99
CA ARG A 395 4.82 12.79 -19.73
C ARG A 395 4.07 11.47 -19.81
N LYS A 396 2.95 11.33 -19.10
CA LYS A 396 2.12 10.10 -19.15
C LYS A 396 1.67 9.75 -20.58
N LYS A 397 1.22 10.74 -21.35
CA LYS A 397 0.84 10.56 -22.75
C LYS A 397 2.02 10.15 -23.64
N ASN A 398 3.18 10.77 -23.43
CA ASN A 398 4.40 10.46 -24.18
C ASN A 398 4.91 9.04 -23.88
N ILE A 399 4.87 8.61 -22.62
CA ILE A 399 5.26 7.25 -22.22
C ILE A 399 4.34 6.22 -22.86
N HIS A 400 3.03 6.44 -22.78
CA HIS A 400 2.08 5.54 -23.43
C HIS A 400 2.32 5.45 -24.94
N ARG A 401 2.55 6.59 -25.61
CA ARG A 401 2.90 6.62 -27.04
C ARG A 401 4.23 5.91 -27.35
N TYR A 402 5.22 6.08 -26.49
CA TYR A 402 6.52 5.43 -26.64
C TYR A 402 6.36 3.91 -26.62
N TYR A 403 5.62 3.36 -25.65
CA TYR A 403 5.39 1.93 -25.58
C TYR A 403 4.47 1.41 -26.69
N SER A 404 3.45 2.17 -27.11
CA SER A 404 2.60 1.75 -28.24
C SER A 404 3.34 1.69 -29.59
N GLN A 405 4.51 2.32 -29.70
CA GLN A 405 5.37 2.21 -30.89
C GLN A 405 6.31 1.00 -30.83
N LEU A 406 6.61 0.51 -29.62
CA LEU A 406 7.53 -0.60 -29.40
C LEU A 406 6.82 -1.95 -29.28
N ILE A 407 5.57 -1.92 -28.78
CA ILE A 407 4.78 -3.08 -28.47
C ILE A 407 3.46 -2.92 -29.20
N GLU A 408 3.18 -3.82 -30.14
CA GLU A 408 1.86 -3.90 -30.76
C GLU A 408 0.86 -4.37 -29.70
N VAL A 409 -0.08 -3.50 -29.36
CA VAL A 409 -1.21 -3.85 -28.49
C VAL A 409 -2.35 -4.25 -29.42
N GLN A 410 -2.76 -5.52 -29.35
CA GLN A 410 -3.89 -6.06 -30.11
C GLN A 410 -5.24 -5.62 -29.54
#